data_AF-A0A832H9S6-F1
#
_entry.id   AF-A0A832H9S6-F1
#
_cell.length_a   1.000
_cell.length_b   1.000
_cell.length_c   1.000
_cell.angle_alpha   90.00
_cell.angle_beta   90.00
_cell.angle_gamma   90.00
#
_symmetry.space_group_name_H-M   'P 1'
#
loop_
_entity.id
_entity.type
_entity.pdbx_description
1 polymer ?
#
loop_
_entity_poly.entity_id
_entity_poly.type
_entity_poly.pdbx_seq_one_letter_code
_entity_poly.pdbx_strand_id
1 'polypeptide(L)' 'MTTISFKVSLDEARDIRSRARRERLTVSEYLRRQAVAPARPSPAIRQTICPLTGATIFSATDDLPPLTVESTREMLADFP' A
#
# COMPACT_ATOMS: atom_id res chain seq x y z
N MET A 1 30.73 -6.73 12.30
CA MET A 1 30.17 -5.52 11.66
C MET A 1 29.82 -5.92 10.23
N THR A 2 28.53 -6.01 9.90
CA THR A 2 28.06 -6.47 8.58
C THR A 2 27.58 -5.28 7.76
N THR A 3 28.01 -5.23 6.49
CA THR A 3 27.66 -4.15 5.58
C THR A 3 26.69 -4.67 4.52
N ILE A 4 25.55 -4.01 4.37
CA ILE A 4 24.59 -4.29 3.31
C ILE A 4 24.77 -3.21 2.24
N SER A 5 24.98 -3.64 1.00
CA SER A 5 25.09 -2.74 -0.14
C SER A 5 24.26 -3.27 -1.30
N PHE A 6 23.65 -2.36 -2.06
CA PHE A 6 22.84 -2.68 -3.23
C PHE A 6 22.97 -1.56 -4.25
N LYS A 7 22.76 -1.90 -5.51
CA LYS A 7 22.75 -0.94 -6.61
C LYS A 7 21.34 -0.36 -6.74
N VAL A 8 21.27 0.93 -7.02
CA VAL A 8 20.03 1.65 -7.31
C VAL A 8 20.23 2.47 -8.57
N SER A 9 19.14 2.72 -9.27
CA SER A 9 19.10 3.71 -10.33
C SER A 9 19.33 5.13 -9.77
N LEU A 10 19.62 6.07 -10.66
CA LEU A 10 19.79 7.48 -10.28
C LEU A 10 18.51 8.09 -9.71
N ASP A 11 17.35 7.70 -10.25
CA ASP A 11 16.06 8.23 -9.82
C ASP A 11 15.65 7.69 -8.45
N GLU A 12 15.88 6.40 -8.19
CA GLU A 12 15.72 5.82 -6.85
C GLU A 12 16.66 6.48 -5.83
N ALA A 13 17.93 6.71 -6.19
CA ALA A 13 18.87 7.38 -5.30
C ALA A 13 18.42 8.81 -4.95
N ARG A 14 17.86 9.55 -5.91
CA ARG A 14 17.29 10.89 -5.70
C ARG A 14 16.08 10.83 -4.77
N ASP A 15 15.16 9.91 -5.00
CA ASP A 15 13.96 9.77 -4.17
C ASP A 15 14.31 9.38 -2.73
N ILE A 16 15.18 8.38 -2.54
CA ILE A 16 15.65 7.96 -1.21
C ILE A 16 16.27 9.14 -0.43
N ARG A 17 17.15 9.93 -1.07
CA ARG A 17 17.76 11.11 -0.44
C ARG A 17 16.72 12.18 -0.11
N SER A 18 15.77 12.41 -0.99
CA SER A 18 14.68 13.38 -0.79
C SER A 18 13.82 13.01 0.41
N ARG A 19 13.46 11.73 0.56
CA ARG A 19 12.67 11.23 1.70
C ARG A 19 13.46 11.28 3.00
N ALA A 20 14.72 10.84 3.01
CA ALA A 20 15.60 10.94 4.17
C ALA A 20 15.75 12.40 4.65
N ARG A 21 15.91 13.35 3.71
CA ARG A 21 15.99 14.79 4.04
C ARG A 21 14.70 15.34 4.62
N ARG A 22 13.54 14.93 4.12
CA ARG A 22 12.23 15.33 4.67
C ARG A 22 12.07 14.90 6.12
N GLU A 23 12.59 13.73 6.49
CA GLU A 23 12.57 13.21 7.85
C GLU A 23 13.76 13.66 8.72
N ARG A 24 14.67 14.48 8.17
CA ARG A 24 15.91 14.95 8.83
C ARG A 24 16.83 13.80 9.29
N LEU A 25 16.88 12.73 8.51
CA LEU A 25 17.71 11.55 8.77
C LEU A 25 18.84 11.41 7.73
N THR A 26 19.88 10.66 8.11
CA THR A 26 20.86 10.18 7.12
C THR A 26 20.24 9.09 6.26
N VAL A 27 20.76 8.90 5.04
CA VAL A 27 20.24 7.86 4.12
C VAL A 27 20.31 6.47 4.75
N SER A 28 21.42 6.14 5.43
CA SER A 28 21.59 4.85 6.08
C SER A 28 20.61 4.62 7.23
N GLU A 29 20.34 5.66 8.03
CA GLU A 29 19.37 5.58 9.12
C GLU A 29 17.93 5.50 8.60
N TYR A 30 17.60 6.28 7.56
CA TYR A 30 16.32 6.21 6.87
C TYR A 30 16.05 4.79 6.34
N LEU A 31 17.01 4.21 5.61
CA LEU A 31 16.88 2.85 5.08
C LEU A 31 16.80 1.80 6.19
N ARG A 32 17.55 1.97 7.28
CA ARG A 32 17.47 1.09 8.45
C ARG A 32 16.07 1.12 9.06
N ARG A 33 15.50 2.30 9.28
CA ARG A 33 14.15 2.45 9.81
C ARG A 33 13.13 1.83 8.88
N GLN A 34 13.23 2.04 7.58
CA GLN A 34 12.28 1.48 6.63
C GLN A 34 12.36 -0.05 6.56
N ALA A 35 13.57 -0.62 6.67
CA ALA A 35 13.78 -2.07 6.61
C ALA A 35 13.44 -2.79 7.93
N VAL A 36 13.56 -2.10 9.07
CA VAL A 36 13.31 -2.66 10.41
C VAL A 36 11.92 -2.30 10.94
N ALA A 37 11.29 -1.24 10.42
CA ALA A 37 9.93 -0.87 10.82
C ALA A 37 9.02 -2.09 10.64
N PRO A 38 8.21 -2.43 11.66
CA PRO A 38 7.21 -3.46 11.50
C PRO A 38 6.38 -3.08 10.28
N ALA A 39 6.21 -4.03 9.35
CA ALA A 39 5.35 -3.82 8.20
C ALA A 39 4.07 -3.17 8.71
N ARG A 40 3.72 -1.98 8.20
CA ARG A 40 2.44 -1.36 8.56
C ARG A 40 1.40 -2.45 8.35
N PRO A 41 0.65 -2.86 9.38
CA PRO A 41 -0.39 -3.85 9.18
C PRO A 41 -1.26 -3.28 8.08
N SER A 42 -1.32 -3.97 6.93
CA SER A 42 -2.36 -3.66 5.97
C SER A 42 -3.67 -3.79 6.74
N PRO A 43 -4.58 -2.82 6.66
CA PRO A 43 -5.84 -2.89 7.39
C PRO A 43 -6.45 -4.25 7.11
N ALA A 44 -6.69 -5.02 8.17
CA ALA A 44 -7.21 -6.37 8.01
C ALA A 44 -8.56 -6.26 7.29
N ILE A 45 -8.64 -6.84 6.09
CA ILE A 45 -9.89 -6.92 5.34
C ILE A 45 -10.84 -7.76 6.21
N ARG A 46 -11.91 -7.14 6.73
CA ARG A 46 -12.84 -7.85 7.61
C ARG A 46 -13.74 -8.72 6.76
N GLN A 47 -14.02 -9.92 7.25
CA GLN A 47 -15.07 -10.76 6.68
C GLN A 47 -16.41 -10.38 7.34
N THR A 48 -17.45 -10.21 6.53
CA THR A 48 -18.81 -9.95 6.99
C THR A 48 -19.79 -10.88 6.28
N ILE A 49 -20.93 -11.17 6.90
CA ILE A 49 -21.99 -11.98 6.29
C ILE A 49 -22.93 -11.02 5.56
N CYS A 50 -23.14 -11.24 4.27
CA CYS A 50 -24.09 -10.47 3.48
C CYS A 50 -25.52 -10.75 4.00
N PRO A 51 -26.28 -9.73 4.42
CA PRO A 51 -27.64 -9.94 4.95
C PRO A 51 -28.62 -10.42 3.89
N LEU A 52 -28.34 -10.16 2.60
CA LEU A 52 -29.21 -10.52 1.49
C LEU A 52 -29.00 -11.97 1.03
N THR A 53 -27.76 -12.45 1.03
CA THR A 53 -27.41 -13.76 0.43
C THR A 53 -26.90 -14.78 1.44
N GLY A 54 -26.59 -14.36 2.68
CA GLY A 54 -25.95 -15.21 3.68
C GLY A 54 -24.48 -15.56 3.36
N ALA A 55 -23.94 -15.06 2.25
CA ALA A 55 -22.56 -15.35 1.85
C ALA A 55 -21.55 -14.58 2.72
N THR A 56 -20.43 -15.22 3.02
CA THR A 56 -19.26 -14.53 3.61
C THR A 56 -18.58 -13.69 2.53
N ILE A 57 -18.55 -12.38 2.73
CA ILE A 57 -17.92 -11.40 1.84
C ILE A 57 -16.82 -10.63 2.58
N PHE A 58 -15.92 -10.03 1.82
CA PHE A 58 -14.93 -9.10 2.34
C PHE A 58 -15.53 -7.69 2.40
N SER A 59 -15.44 -7.02 3.56
CA SER A 59 -15.90 -5.65 3.69
C SER A 59 -14.94 -4.69 3.00
N ALA A 60 -15.48 -3.68 2.31
CA ALA A 60 -14.69 -2.55 1.85
C ALA A 60 -14.03 -1.83 3.04
N THR A 61 -12.86 -1.25 2.82
CA THR A 61 -12.29 -0.27 3.76
C THR A 61 -13.17 0.98 3.77
N ASP A 62 -13.39 1.60 4.94
CA ASP A 62 -14.31 2.74 5.12
C ASP A 62 -14.04 3.94 4.18
N ASP A 63 -12.82 4.05 3.65
CA ASP A 63 -12.39 5.12 2.75
C ASP A 63 -12.75 4.91 1.27
N LEU A 64 -13.38 3.78 0.90
CA LEU A 64 -13.75 3.51 -0.49
C LEU A 64 -15.19 3.94 -0.79
N PRO A 65 -15.43 4.60 -1.94
CA PRO A 65 -16.79 4.93 -2.36
C PRO A 65 -17.61 3.65 -2.58
N PRO A 66 -18.93 3.69 -2.33
CA PRO A 66 -19.81 2.56 -2.59
C PRO A 66 -19.79 2.21 -4.08
N LEU A 67 -19.76 0.91 -4.39
CA LEU A 67 -19.86 0.41 -5.76
C LEU A 67 -21.29 0.67 -6.28
N THR A 68 -21.44 1.43 -7.36
CA THR A 68 -22.74 1.66 -8.01
C THR A 68 -22.87 0.87 -9.30
N VAL A 69 -24.08 0.77 -9.83
CA VAL A 69 -24.34 0.08 -11.11
C VAL A 69 -23.60 0.78 -12.24
N GLU A 70 -23.58 2.12 -12.22
CA GLU A 70 -22.89 2.95 -13.20
C GLU A 70 -21.38 2.72 -13.14
N SER A 71 -20.78 2.76 -11.95
CA SER A 71 -19.33 2.52 -11.80
C SER A 71 -18.94 1.12 -12.22
N THR A 72 -19.79 0.13 -11.94
CA THR A 72 -19.55 -1.27 -12.32
C THR A 72 -19.64 -1.43 -13.84
N ARG A 73 -20.60 -0.77 -14.50
CA ARG A 73 -20.75 -0.78 -15.96
C ARG A 73 -19.55 -0.12 -16.64
N GLU A 74 -19.06 1.01 -16.13
CA GLU A 74 -17.87 1.68 -16.63
C GLU A 74 -16.63 0.78 -16.50
N MET A 75 -16.43 0.14 -15.34
CA MET A 75 -15.30 -0.78 -15.13
C MET A 75 -15.30 -1.99 -16.07
N LEU A 76 -16.50 -2.46 -16.45
CA LEU A 76 -16.66 -3.63 -17.31
C LEU A 76 -16.82 -3.28 -18.80
N ALA A 77 -16.77 -2.00 -19.16
CA ALA A 77 -16.99 -1.55 -20.53
C ALA A 77 -15.96 -2.11 -21.53
N ASP A 78 -14.74 -2.41 -21.07
CA ASP A 78 -13.65 -2.94 -21.89
C ASP A 78 -13.61 -4.47 -21.94
N PHE A 79 -14.51 -5.16 -21.22
CA PHE A 79 -14.60 -6.63 -21.25
C PHE A 79 -15.62 -7.06 -22.33
N PRO A 80 -15.26 -8.01 -23.23
CA PRO A 80 -16.11 -8.46 -24.34
C PRO A 80 -17.37 -9.21 -23.89
#